data_AF-A0A5M3WE15-F1
#
_entry.id   AF-A0A5M3WE15-F1
#
_cell.length_a   1.000
_cell.length_b   1.000
_cell.length_c   1.000
_cell.angle_alpha   90.00
_cell.angle_beta   90.00
_cell.angle_gamma   90.00
#
_symmetry.space_group_name_H-M   'P 1'
#
loop_
_entity.id
_entity.type
_entity.pdbx_description
1 polymer ?
#
loop_
_entity_poly.entity_id
_entity_poly.type
_entity_poly.pdbx_seq_one_letter_code
_entity_poly.pdbx_strand_id
1 'polypeptide(L)'
;MAGLKTVVVCCGVLAGANVMNNVVAKRWAPLTSAVATGVLLGVARREGLRNEEIGFERLRAGALIGGGLAAGVAAVYTVGIGLPRTRSLFRDERALALTRARVLEEALLQVPIGTVLLEEIAFRGVLPALLSRSVRPRTAAALSSLLFGLWHILPALDMARANPTITRLTTGDFDSLTDGDAGCDHSGSVVATANGTSGSIDPDPRARPAVDPTAEPISPESEGEARYRHSPVDLTRLVAGTVIATSAAGAAFWELRRRGGLLAPALVHIATNSFGYAASRIARRIDARSNQEQNDARSNQEQNTE
;
A
#
# COMPACT_ATOMS: atom_id res chain seq x y z
N MET A 1 -28.38 -15.91 19.50
CA MET A 1 -27.54 -14.91 20.19
C MET A 1 -26.06 -15.31 20.30
N ALA A 2 -25.67 -16.58 20.19
CA ALA A 2 -24.26 -17.01 20.25
C ALA A 2 -23.38 -16.39 19.13
N GLY A 3 -23.84 -16.41 17.88
CA GLY A 3 -23.00 -15.97 16.74
C GLY A 3 -22.51 -14.52 16.76
N LEU A 4 -23.32 -13.55 17.25
CA LEU A 4 -22.91 -12.14 17.27
C LEU A 4 -21.80 -11.86 18.29
N LYS A 5 -21.89 -12.46 19.49
CA LYS A 5 -20.85 -12.34 20.52
C LYS A 5 -19.52 -12.91 20.00
N THR A 6 -19.57 -14.05 19.33
CA THR A 6 -18.40 -14.69 18.74
C THR A 6 -17.78 -13.84 17.63
N VAL A 7 -18.59 -13.21 16.76
CA VAL A 7 -18.09 -12.25 15.76
C VAL A 7 -17.35 -11.09 16.43
N VAL A 8 -17.89 -10.53 17.52
CA VAL A 8 -17.22 -9.44 18.27
C VAL A 8 -15.87 -9.91 18.83
N VAL A 9 -15.79 -11.13 19.38
CA VAL A 9 -14.52 -11.71 19.84
C VAL A 9 -13.51 -11.84 18.69
N CYS A 10 -13.93 -12.36 17.54
CA CYS A 10 -13.07 -12.45 16.35
C CYS A 10 -12.58 -11.07 15.90
N CYS A 11 -13.45 -10.06 15.89
CA CYS A 11 -13.06 -8.67 15.57
C CYS A 11 -12.05 -8.12 16.58
N GLY A 12 -12.17 -8.44 17.88
CA GLY A 12 -11.20 -8.05 18.90
C GLY A 12 -9.81 -8.69 18.69
N VAL A 13 -9.77 -9.99 18.38
CA VAL A 13 -8.52 -10.70 18.03
C VAL A 13 -7.87 -10.07 16.80
N LEU A 14 -8.67 -9.77 15.78
CA LEU A 14 -8.20 -9.11 14.55
C LEU A 14 -7.67 -7.70 14.84
N ALA A 15 -8.39 -6.87 15.59
CA ALA A 15 -7.93 -5.54 15.96
C ALA A 15 -6.59 -5.60 16.70
N GLY A 16 -6.43 -6.53 17.65
CA GLY A 16 -5.18 -6.75 18.38
C GLY A 16 -4.03 -7.17 17.44
N ALA A 17 -4.29 -8.13 16.55
CA ALA A 17 -3.31 -8.56 15.55
C ALA A 17 -2.91 -7.41 14.60
N ASN A 18 -3.87 -6.60 14.16
CA ASN A 18 -3.62 -5.46 13.28
C ASN A 18 -2.72 -4.42 13.95
N VAL A 19 -3.02 -4.05 15.21
CA VAL A 19 -2.18 -3.13 15.99
C VAL A 19 -0.79 -3.71 16.22
N MET A 20 -0.69 -5.00 16.53
CA MET A 20 0.60 -5.66 16.72
C MET A 20 1.43 -5.65 15.43
N ASN A 21 0.81 -5.93 14.29
CA ASN A 21 1.50 -6.04 13.00
C ASN A 21 1.88 -4.69 12.40
N ASN A 22 1.14 -3.62 12.70
CA ASN A 22 1.34 -2.31 12.07
C ASN A 22 1.92 -1.25 13.00
N VAL A 23 1.84 -1.42 14.32
CA VAL A 23 2.29 -0.40 15.29
C VAL A 23 3.34 -0.94 16.24
N VAL A 24 3.10 -2.09 16.89
CA VAL A 24 3.91 -2.51 18.05
C VAL A 24 5.10 -3.39 17.65
N ALA A 25 4.88 -4.42 16.83
CA ALA A 25 5.86 -5.46 16.56
C ALA A 25 5.86 -5.88 15.08
N LYS A 26 6.07 -4.92 14.17
CA LYS A 26 6.06 -5.13 12.70
C LYS A 26 6.88 -6.35 12.24
N ARG A 27 8.04 -6.60 12.86
CA ARG A 27 8.93 -7.72 12.54
C ARG A 27 8.38 -9.10 12.95
N TRP A 28 7.46 -9.14 13.91
CA TRP A 28 6.85 -10.37 14.43
C TRP A 28 5.49 -10.68 13.81
N ALA A 29 5.08 -9.92 12.80
CA ALA A 29 3.81 -10.10 12.11
C ALA A 29 3.51 -11.54 11.65
N PRO A 30 4.47 -12.38 11.19
CA PRO A 30 4.19 -13.77 10.86
C PRO A 30 3.73 -14.58 12.09
N LEU A 31 4.39 -14.39 13.22
CA LEU A 31 4.09 -15.10 14.46
C LEU A 31 2.73 -14.68 15.02
N THR A 32 2.50 -13.38 15.14
CA THR A 32 1.25 -12.82 15.68
C THR A 32 0.06 -13.17 14.78
N SER A 33 0.26 -13.18 13.46
CA SER A 33 -0.76 -13.61 12.49
C SER A 33 -1.04 -15.10 12.54
N ALA A 34 -0.01 -15.94 12.70
CA ALA A 34 -0.19 -17.38 12.89
C ALA A 34 -0.95 -17.69 14.19
N VAL A 35 -0.63 -17.00 15.29
CA VAL A 35 -1.36 -17.12 16.56
C VAL A 35 -2.81 -16.67 16.42
N ALA A 36 -3.06 -15.50 15.84
CA ALA A 36 -4.41 -15.00 15.60
C ALA A 36 -5.23 -15.96 14.73
N THR A 37 -4.61 -16.51 13.67
CA THR A 37 -5.21 -17.55 12.82
C THR A 37 -5.60 -18.77 13.63
N GLY A 38 -4.69 -19.28 14.47
CA GLY A 38 -4.96 -20.43 15.35
C GLY A 38 -6.13 -20.17 16.31
N VAL A 39 -6.20 -18.97 16.90
CA VAL A 39 -7.31 -18.55 17.77
C VAL A 39 -8.63 -18.53 17.01
N LEU A 40 -8.66 -17.93 15.80
CA LEU A 40 -9.86 -17.86 14.97
C LEU A 40 -10.35 -19.26 14.55
N LEU A 41 -9.45 -20.16 14.17
CA LEU A 41 -9.79 -21.55 13.86
C LEU A 41 -10.27 -22.32 15.10
N GLY A 42 -9.70 -22.05 16.27
CA GLY A 42 -10.16 -22.61 17.55
C GLY A 42 -11.57 -22.15 17.90
N VAL A 43 -11.89 -20.88 17.69
CA VAL A 43 -13.25 -20.32 17.85
C VAL A 43 -14.20 -20.97 16.83
N ALA A 44 -13.81 -21.06 15.56
CA ALA A 44 -14.59 -21.71 14.52
C ALA A 44 -14.94 -23.17 14.87
N ARG A 45 -13.97 -23.92 15.42
CA ARG A 45 -14.16 -25.30 15.89
C ARG A 45 -15.15 -25.38 17.06
N ARG A 46 -15.06 -24.46 18.03
CA ARG A 46 -16.00 -24.40 19.18
C ARG A 46 -17.43 -24.06 18.76
N GLU A 47 -17.58 -23.24 17.72
CA GLU A 47 -18.88 -22.90 17.12
C GLU A 47 -19.40 -23.96 16.13
N GLY A 48 -18.68 -25.07 15.97
CA GLY A 48 -19.09 -26.17 15.09
C GLY A 48 -19.05 -25.82 13.60
N LEU A 49 -18.23 -24.84 13.17
CA LEU A 49 -18.07 -24.52 11.76
C LEU A 49 -17.42 -25.68 11.01
N ARG A 50 -18.03 -26.09 9.90
CA ARG A 50 -17.50 -27.14 9.04
C ARG A 50 -16.43 -26.62 8.10
N ASN A 51 -15.62 -27.53 7.57
CA ASN A 51 -14.55 -27.20 6.63
C ASN A 51 -15.07 -26.50 5.36
N GLU A 52 -16.27 -26.84 4.88
CA GLU A 52 -16.91 -26.18 3.72
C GLU A 52 -17.31 -24.73 4.03
N GLU A 53 -17.81 -24.49 5.25
CA GLU A 53 -18.20 -23.14 5.71
C GLU A 53 -16.96 -22.24 5.81
N ILE A 54 -15.82 -22.76 6.24
CA ILE A 54 -14.55 -22.03 6.27
C ILE A 54 -13.94 -21.94 4.86
N GLY A 55 -14.21 -22.90 3.98
CA GLY A 55 -13.76 -22.90 2.59
C GLY A 55 -12.57 -23.82 2.32
N PHE A 56 -12.28 -24.80 3.18
CA PHE A 56 -11.26 -25.84 2.96
C PHE A 56 -11.70 -26.95 2.00
N GLU A 57 -12.65 -26.64 1.13
CA GLU A 57 -13.18 -27.54 0.10
C GLU A 57 -12.53 -27.26 -1.26
N ARG A 58 -12.72 -28.18 -2.20
CA ARG A 58 -12.41 -27.96 -3.63
C ARG A 58 -10.94 -27.59 -3.91
N LEU A 59 -10.00 -28.07 -3.09
CA LEU A 59 -8.56 -27.74 -3.17
C LEU A 59 -7.98 -27.90 -4.57
N ARG A 60 -8.34 -28.97 -5.31
CA ARG A 60 -7.87 -29.17 -6.69
C ARG A 60 -8.37 -28.07 -7.63
N ALA A 61 -9.66 -27.75 -7.60
CA ALA A 61 -10.22 -26.66 -8.39
C ALA A 61 -9.64 -25.31 -7.96
N GLY A 62 -9.40 -25.13 -6.66
CA GLY A 62 -8.75 -23.95 -6.10
C GLY A 62 -7.33 -23.76 -6.59
N ALA A 63 -6.54 -24.84 -6.62
CA ALA A 63 -5.18 -24.83 -7.15
C ALA A 63 -5.16 -24.52 -8.65
N LEU A 64 -6.09 -25.09 -9.43
CA LEU A 64 -6.18 -24.83 -10.87
C LEU A 64 -6.58 -23.38 -11.17
N ILE A 65 -7.69 -22.90 -10.57
CA ILE A 65 -8.19 -21.55 -10.82
C ILE A 65 -7.23 -20.51 -10.23
N GLY A 66 -6.85 -20.67 -8.96
CA GLY A 66 -5.95 -19.76 -8.27
C GLY A 66 -4.55 -19.74 -8.88
N GLY A 67 -4.02 -20.91 -9.26
CA GLY A 67 -2.73 -21.02 -9.94
C GLY A 67 -2.74 -20.38 -11.33
N GLY A 68 -3.79 -20.60 -12.12
CA GLY A 68 -3.96 -19.95 -13.42
C GLY A 68 -4.03 -18.42 -13.31
N LEU A 69 -4.81 -17.91 -12.35
CA LEU A 69 -4.88 -16.47 -12.09
C LEU A 69 -3.57 -15.91 -11.54
N ALA A 70 -2.88 -16.62 -10.64
CA ALA A 70 -1.57 -16.23 -10.13
C ALA A 70 -0.51 -16.17 -11.24
N ALA A 71 -0.54 -17.10 -12.21
CA ALA A 71 0.31 -17.05 -13.40
C ALA A 71 -0.03 -15.83 -14.28
N GLY A 72 -1.32 -15.50 -14.43
CA GLY A 72 -1.76 -14.28 -15.08
C GLY A 72 -1.23 -13.01 -14.41
N VAL A 73 -1.28 -12.95 -13.07
CA VAL A 73 -0.67 -11.85 -12.29
C VAL A 73 0.83 -11.76 -12.57
N ALA A 74 1.56 -12.88 -12.51
CA ALA A 74 2.99 -12.90 -12.83
C ALA A 74 3.28 -12.39 -14.26
N ALA A 75 2.45 -12.76 -15.23
CA ALA A 75 2.57 -12.27 -16.61
C ALA A 75 2.33 -10.76 -16.71
N VAL A 76 1.31 -10.22 -16.02
CA VAL A 76 1.05 -8.77 -15.96
C VAL A 76 2.23 -8.01 -15.37
N TYR A 77 2.80 -8.48 -14.25
CA TYR A 77 4.00 -7.88 -13.68
C TYR A 77 5.19 -7.95 -14.66
N THR A 78 5.38 -9.09 -15.33
CA THR A 78 6.48 -9.28 -16.30
C THR A 78 6.36 -8.30 -17.47
N VAL A 79 5.17 -8.17 -18.06
CA VAL A 79 4.90 -7.21 -19.15
C VAL A 79 5.08 -5.77 -18.67
N GLY A 80 4.56 -5.44 -17.49
CA GLY A 80 4.67 -4.10 -16.90
C GLY A 80 6.11 -3.68 -16.61
N ILE A 81 6.98 -4.61 -16.19
CA ILE A 81 8.41 -4.34 -16.00
C ILE A 81 9.13 -4.20 -17.35
N GLY A 82 8.74 -4.99 -18.35
CA GLY A 82 9.32 -4.94 -19.69
C GLY A 82 9.14 -3.58 -20.36
N LEU A 83 7.97 -2.96 -20.18
CA LEU A 83 7.59 -1.67 -20.77
C LEU A 83 8.23 -0.48 -20.03
N PRO A 84 9.12 0.33 -20.65
CA PRO A 84 9.82 1.43 -19.98
C PRO A 84 8.89 2.48 -19.33
N ARG A 85 7.77 2.77 -19.99
CA ARG A 85 6.77 3.76 -19.52
C ARG A 85 6.11 3.39 -18.20
N THR A 86 6.06 2.10 -17.86
CA THR A 86 5.39 1.62 -16.65
C THR A 86 6.36 1.28 -15.52
N ARG A 87 7.67 1.34 -15.75
CA ARG A 87 8.69 0.97 -14.74
C ARG A 87 8.66 1.84 -13.49
N SER A 88 8.34 3.12 -13.64
CA SER A 88 8.20 4.05 -12.51
C SER A 88 7.13 3.58 -11.51
N LEU A 89 6.08 2.92 -11.98
CA LEU A 89 5.00 2.39 -11.13
C LEU A 89 5.44 1.22 -10.24
N PHE A 90 6.55 0.56 -10.57
CA PHE A 90 7.08 -0.57 -9.81
C PHE A 90 8.23 -0.18 -8.88
N ARG A 91 8.69 1.08 -8.89
CA ARG A 91 9.77 1.53 -8.01
C ARG A 91 9.25 1.75 -6.59
N ASP A 92 9.43 0.75 -5.74
CA ASP A 92 9.20 0.86 -4.30
C ASP A 92 10.52 1.00 -3.55
N GLU A 93 10.83 2.22 -3.08
CA GLU A 93 12.06 2.52 -2.35
C GLU A 93 12.24 1.66 -1.09
N ARG A 94 11.13 1.26 -0.43
CA ARG A 94 11.18 0.35 0.73
C ARG A 94 11.73 -1.00 0.33
N ALA A 95 11.19 -1.59 -0.73
CA ALA A 95 11.66 -2.88 -1.25
C ALA A 95 13.11 -2.79 -1.78
N LEU A 96 13.52 -1.62 -2.31
CA LEU A 96 14.87 -1.38 -2.81
C LEU A 96 15.92 -1.23 -1.69
N ALA A 97 15.52 -0.74 -0.52
CA ALA A 97 16.37 -0.60 0.68
C ALA A 97 16.67 -1.94 1.38
N LEU A 98 15.82 -2.95 1.20
CA LEU A 98 16.00 -4.27 1.80
C LEU A 98 17.12 -5.08 1.13
N THR A 99 17.74 -6.03 1.85
CA THR A 99 18.69 -7.00 1.26
C THR A 99 17.98 -8.03 0.37
N ARG A 100 18.72 -8.82 -0.42
CA ARG A 100 18.13 -9.88 -1.27
C ARG A 100 17.45 -10.96 -0.42
N ALA A 101 18.13 -11.40 0.63
CA ALA A 101 17.62 -12.38 1.58
C ALA A 101 16.34 -11.87 2.25
N ARG A 102 16.31 -10.58 2.65
CA ARG A 102 15.12 -10.01 3.27
C ARG A 102 13.94 -9.90 2.32
N VAL A 103 14.13 -9.54 1.05
CA VAL A 103 13.03 -9.55 0.07
C VAL A 103 12.46 -10.96 -0.15
N LEU A 104 13.31 -11.99 -0.17
CA LEU A 104 12.85 -13.37 -0.23
C LEU A 104 12.09 -13.77 1.05
N GLU A 105 12.59 -13.38 2.22
CA GLU A 105 11.90 -13.59 3.49
C GLU A 105 10.53 -12.91 3.51
N GLU A 106 10.44 -11.66 3.05
CA GLU A 106 9.17 -10.94 2.93
C GLU A 106 8.22 -11.67 1.96
N ALA A 107 8.69 -11.99 0.74
CA ALA A 107 7.86 -12.60 -0.29
C ALA A 107 7.43 -14.05 0.01
N LEU A 108 8.21 -14.81 0.77
CA LEU A 108 8.00 -16.25 0.99
C LEU A 108 7.51 -16.60 2.41
N LEU A 109 7.76 -15.75 3.41
CA LEU A 109 7.33 -16.00 4.79
C LEU A 109 6.39 -14.91 5.29
N GLN A 110 6.78 -13.63 5.17
CA GLN A 110 5.94 -12.54 5.67
C GLN A 110 4.61 -12.49 4.92
N VAL A 111 4.64 -12.43 3.59
CA VAL A 111 3.42 -12.30 2.79
C VAL A 111 2.51 -13.52 2.99
N PRO A 112 2.99 -14.78 2.83
CA PRO A 112 2.10 -15.92 2.97
C PRO A 112 1.53 -16.08 4.39
N ILE A 113 2.32 -15.85 5.43
CA ILE A 113 1.93 -16.16 6.82
C ILE A 113 1.47 -14.91 7.58
N GLY A 114 2.24 -13.84 7.51
CA GLY A 114 1.97 -12.56 8.19
C GLY A 114 0.84 -11.74 7.57
N THR A 115 0.45 -12.04 6.33
CA THR A 115 -0.63 -11.33 5.63
C THR A 115 -1.70 -12.31 5.17
N VAL A 116 -1.40 -13.14 4.17
CA VAL A 116 -2.43 -13.88 3.42
C VAL A 116 -3.14 -14.91 4.28
N LEU A 117 -2.40 -15.71 5.05
CA LEU A 117 -2.98 -16.78 5.87
C LEU A 117 -4.06 -16.23 6.82
N LEU A 118 -3.72 -15.19 7.58
CA LEU A 118 -4.66 -14.57 8.51
C LEU A 118 -5.82 -13.94 7.76
N GLU A 119 -5.56 -13.18 6.70
CA GLU A 119 -6.59 -12.43 6.01
C GLU A 119 -7.59 -13.32 5.27
N GLU A 120 -7.14 -14.40 4.64
CA GLU A 120 -8.03 -15.35 3.98
C GLU A 120 -8.85 -16.12 5.01
N ILE A 121 -8.22 -16.67 6.06
CA ILE A 121 -8.94 -17.42 7.09
C ILE A 121 -9.93 -16.53 7.83
N ALA A 122 -9.56 -15.31 8.17
CA ALA A 122 -10.43 -14.39 8.89
C ALA A 122 -11.60 -13.90 8.03
N PHE A 123 -11.29 -13.22 6.93
CA PHE A 123 -12.30 -12.44 6.18
C PHE A 123 -13.03 -13.25 5.11
N ARG A 124 -12.47 -14.37 4.65
CA ARG A 124 -13.10 -15.24 3.65
C ARG A 124 -13.53 -16.58 4.23
N GLY A 125 -12.98 -16.99 5.38
CA GLY A 125 -13.37 -18.20 6.09
C GLY A 125 -14.31 -17.94 7.27
N VAL A 126 -13.74 -17.57 8.42
CA VAL A 126 -14.39 -17.60 9.72
C VAL A 126 -15.47 -16.52 9.87
N LEU A 127 -15.16 -15.25 9.61
CA LEU A 127 -16.13 -14.15 9.76
C LEU A 127 -17.39 -14.33 8.90
N PRO A 128 -17.30 -14.57 7.57
CA PRO A 128 -18.50 -14.72 6.76
C PRO A 128 -19.29 -15.98 7.14
N ALA A 129 -18.64 -17.06 7.59
CA ALA A 129 -19.30 -18.26 8.08
C ALA A 129 -20.10 -17.99 9.38
N LEU A 130 -19.50 -17.29 10.34
CA LEU A 130 -20.17 -16.89 11.58
C LEU A 130 -21.33 -15.91 11.32
N LEU A 131 -21.11 -14.90 10.48
CA LEU A 131 -22.13 -13.92 10.10
C LEU A 131 -23.31 -14.57 9.37
N SER A 132 -23.06 -15.61 8.56
CA SER A 132 -24.11 -16.35 7.85
C SER A 132 -25.06 -17.11 8.77
N ARG A 133 -24.77 -17.21 10.08
CA ARG A 133 -25.70 -17.72 11.09
C ARG A 133 -26.86 -16.75 11.38
N SER A 134 -26.68 -15.46 11.12
CA SER A 134 -27.63 -14.40 11.47
C SER A 134 -28.17 -13.63 10.26
N VAL A 135 -27.40 -13.58 9.17
CA VAL A 135 -27.79 -12.86 7.95
C VAL A 135 -27.59 -13.74 6.71
N ARG A 136 -28.12 -13.28 5.56
CA ARG A 136 -27.96 -14.00 4.29
C ARG A 136 -26.47 -14.11 3.91
N PRO A 137 -26.04 -15.20 3.24
CA PRO A 137 -24.62 -15.40 2.90
C PRO A 137 -23.98 -14.26 2.10
N ARG A 138 -24.74 -13.65 1.17
CA ARG A 138 -24.26 -12.49 0.40
C ARG A 138 -24.05 -11.25 1.28
N THR A 139 -24.94 -11.03 2.24
CA THR A 139 -24.83 -9.94 3.22
C THR A 139 -23.66 -10.18 4.16
N ALA A 140 -23.47 -11.42 4.65
CA ALA A 140 -22.32 -11.81 5.46
C ALA A 140 -20.99 -11.56 4.72
N ALA A 141 -20.94 -11.91 3.43
CA ALA A 141 -19.79 -11.64 2.58
C ALA A 141 -19.51 -10.14 2.40
N ALA A 142 -20.56 -9.33 2.16
CA ALA A 142 -20.43 -7.88 2.03
C ALA A 142 -19.93 -7.25 3.34
N LEU A 143 -20.49 -7.65 4.49
CA LEU A 143 -20.04 -7.17 5.81
C LEU A 143 -18.59 -7.58 6.10
N SER A 144 -18.21 -8.82 5.80
CA SER A 144 -16.83 -9.28 5.97
C SER A 144 -15.86 -8.55 5.03
N SER A 145 -16.30 -8.23 3.80
CA SER A 145 -15.51 -7.44 2.84
C SER A 145 -15.33 -6.00 3.32
N LEU A 146 -16.36 -5.39 3.93
CA LEU A 146 -16.24 -4.08 4.56
C LEU A 146 -15.27 -4.09 5.75
N LEU A 147 -15.33 -5.12 6.61
CA LEU A 147 -14.38 -5.30 7.71
C LEU A 147 -12.94 -5.47 7.19
N PHE A 148 -12.77 -6.18 6.07
CA PHE A 148 -11.49 -6.27 5.37
C PHE A 148 -11.03 -4.90 4.84
N GLY A 149 -11.94 -4.05 4.38
CA GLY A 149 -11.61 -2.68 4.02
C GLY A 149 -11.13 -1.84 5.21
N LEU A 150 -11.83 -1.94 6.33
CA LEU A 150 -11.44 -1.27 7.59
C LEU A 150 -10.09 -1.79 8.13
N TRP A 151 -9.79 -3.06 7.95
CA TRP A 151 -8.49 -3.66 8.33
C TRP A 151 -7.30 -2.94 7.67
N HIS A 152 -7.49 -2.41 6.46
CA HIS A 152 -6.43 -1.76 5.67
C HIS A 152 -6.14 -0.30 6.05
N ILE A 153 -6.86 0.29 7.02
CA ILE A 153 -6.65 1.69 7.41
C ILE A 153 -5.22 1.91 7.95
N LEU A 154 -4.76 1.10 8.91
CA LEU A 154 -3.40 1.26 9.48
C LEU A 154 -2.30 1.04 8.43
N PRO A 155 -2.32 -0.03 7.62
CA PRO A 155 -1.38 -0.19 6.51
C PRO A 155 -1.36 1.01 5.55
N ALA A 156 -2.52 1.54 5.16
CA ALA A 156 -2.59 2.66 4.22
C ALA A 156 -2.04 3.96 4.82
N LEU A 157 -2.27 4.21 6.11
CA LEU A 157 -1.69 5.35 6.81
C LEU A 157 -0.16 5.23 6.89
N ASP A 158 0.38 4.04 7.14
CA ASP A 158 1.83 3.80 7.15
C ASP A 158 2.45 4.02 5.76
N MET A 159 1.75 3.60 4.70
CA MET A 159 2.17 3.85 3.32
C MET A 159 2.13 5.34 2.96
N ALA A 160 1.07 6.05 3.31
CA ALA A 160 0.92 7.49 3.05
C ALA A 160 2.03 8.31 3.73
N ARG A 161 2.39 7.95 4.97
CA ARG A 161 3.49 8.59 5.71
C ARG A 161 4.86 8.36 5.08
N ALA A 162 5.03 7.29 4.29
CA ALA A 162 6.32 6.94 3.72
C ALA A 162 6.46 7.20 2.22
N ASN A 163 5.37 7.49 1.50
CA ASN A 163 5.42 7.86 0.09
C ASN A 163 4.54 9.07 -0.22
N PRO A 164 5.13 10.28 -0.26
CA PRO A 164 4.46 11.54 -0.58
C PRO A 164 3.66 11.52 -1.89
N THR A 165 4.12 10.75 -2.88
CA THR A 165 3.57 10.68 -4.24
C THR A 165 2.25 9.91 -4.30
N ILE A 166 2.10 8.86 -3.48
CA ILE A 166 0.85 8.10 -3.41
C ILE A 166 -0.28 8.98 -2.88
N THR A 167 0.00 9.83 -1.89
CA THR A 167 -1.00 10.77 -1.38
C THR A 167 -1.50 11.68 -2.51
N ARG A 168 -0.61 12.28 -3.31
CA ARG A 168 -0.98 13.17 -4.44
C ARG A 168 -1.86 12.49 -5.50
N LEU A 169 -1.55 11.24 -5.86
CA LEU A 169 -2.36 10.46 -6.81
C LEU A 169 -3.75 10.12 -6.26
N THR A 170 -3.86 9.87 -4.95
CA THR A 170 -5.14 9.57 -4.29
C THR A 170 -5.96 10.80 -3.92
N THR A 171 -5.34 11.97 -3.76
CA THR A 171 -6.02 13.24 -3.47
C THR A 171 -6.53 13.95 -4.73
N GLY A 172 -6.10 13.50 -5.91
CA GLY A 172 -6.54 14.03 -7.20
C GLY A 172 -5.76 15.25 -7.68
N ASP A 173 -4.54 15.49 -7.17
CA ASP A 173 -3.63 16.54 -7.66
C ASP A 173 -2.99 16.10 -8.99
N PHE A 174 -3.79 16.09 -10.06
CA PHE A 174 -3.30 15.80 -11.41
C PHE A 174 -2.63 17.02 -12.08
N ASP A 175 -2.74 18.22 -11.51
CA ASP A 175 -2.17 19.45 -12.08
C ASP A 175 -0.62 19.49 -12.03
N SER A 176 0.01 18.61 -11.25
CA SER A 176 1.48 18.59 -11.08
C SER A 176 2.23 17.54 -11.92
N LEU A 177 1.51 16.68 -12.66
CA LEU A 177 2.11 15.67 -13.54
C LEU A 177 2.28 16.16 -15.00
N THR A 178 1.76 17.35 -15.31
CA THR A 178 1.90 18.00 -16.62
C THR A 178 3.02 19.03 -16.69
N ASP A 179 3.54 19.49 -15.56
CA ASP A 179 4.76 20.30 -15.55
C ASP A 179 5.96 19.36 -15.60
N GLY A 180 6.33 19.07 -16.84
CA GLY A 180 7.63 18.51 -17.16
C GLY A 180 8.73 19.37 -16.55
N ASP A 181 9.82 18.69 -16.27
CA ASP A 181 11.17 19.22 -16.14
C ASP A 181 11.41 20.40 -17.11
N ALA A 182 11.11 21.60 -16.65
CA ALA A 182 11.38 22.86 -17.32
C ALA A 182 11.48 23.91 -16.22
N GLY A 183 12.72 24.31 -15.92
CA GLY A 183 12.98 25.36 -14.96
C GLY A 183 12.22 26.64 -15.33
N CYS A 184 11.75 27.36 -14.30
CA CYS A 184 11.84 28.81 -14.20
C CYS A 184 11.29 29.28 -12.84
N ASP A 185 12.07 30.17 -12.23
CA ASP A 185 11.81 31.11 -11.13
C ASP A 185 10.38 31.21 -10.56
N HIS A 186 10.25 30.88 -9.27
CA HIS A 186 9.15 31.39 -8.44
C HIS A 186 9.55 32.70 -7.75
N SER A 187 9.25 33.82 -8.40
CA SER A 187 8.92 35.07 -7.71
C SER A 187 7.56 34.90 -7.03
N GLY A 188 7.58 34.79 -5.70
CA GLY A 188 6.35 34.73 -4.89
C GLY A 188 5.59 36.05 -4.92
N SER A 189 4.33 36.00 -5.38
CA SER A 189 3.36 37.08 -5.19
C SER A 189 2.52 36.74 -3.96
N VAL A 190 2.81 37.42 -2.84
CA VAL A 190 1.92 37.46 -1.68
C VAL A 190 1.04 38.69 -1.83
N VAL A 191 -0.24 38.47 -2.06
CA VAL A 191 -1.29 39.50 -1.97
C VAL A 191 -1.49 39.82 -0.48
N ALA A 192 -0.91 40.93 -0.02
CA ALA A 192 -1.20 41.50 1.29
C ALA A 192 -2.17 42.67 1.13
N THR A 193 -3.28 42.58 1.86
CA THR A 193 -4.35 43.57 1.97
C THR A 193 -3.84 44.91 2.51
N ALA A 194 -4.24 45.98 1.83
CA ALA A 194 -3.86 47.36 2.10
C ALA A 194 -4.37 47.90 3.45
N ASN A 195 -3.52 48.69 4.12
CA ASN A 195 -3.94 49.87 4.87
C ASN A 195 -2.86 50.94 4.67
N GLY A 196 -3.28 52.10 4.18
CA GLY A 196 -2.39 53.12 3.63
C GLY A 196 -1.88 54.15 4.63
N THR A 197 -0.66 54.61 4.37
CA THR A 197 -0.23 56.00 4.57
C THR A 197 0.88 56.31 3.58
N SER A 198 0.74 57.45 2.91
CA SER A 198 1.53 57.92 1.78
C SER A 198 3.02 58.13 2.07
N GLY A 199 3.87 57.75 1.11
CA GLY A 199 5.28 58.12 1.05
C GLY A 199 5.91 57.61 -0.24
N SER A 200 6.04 58.48 -1.23
CA SER A 200 6.69 58.20 -2.52
C SER A 200 8.21 58.04 -2.34
N ILE A 201 8.71 56.82 -2.49
CA ILE A 201 10.14 56.55 -2.69
C ILE A 201 10.25 55.48 -3.78
N ASP A 202 10.91 55.85 -4.88
CA ASP A 202 11.25 54.99 -6.00
C ASP A 202 12.33 53.98 -5.54
N PRO A 203 12.11 52.66 -5.57
CA PRO A 203 13.10 51.72 -5.07
C PRO A 203 14.18 51.42 -6.14
N ASP A 204 15.44 51.69 -5.79
CA ASP A 204 16.62 51.28 -6.53
C ASP A 204 16.63 49.75 -6.74
N PRO A 205 16.67 49.24 -7.99
CA PRO A 205 16.64 47.81 -8.30
C PRO A 205 17.91 47.04 -7.89
N ARG A 206 18.89 47.67 -7.22
CA ARG A 206 20.12 47.03 -6.74
C ARG A 206 20.27 46.91 -5.22
N ALA A 207 19.29 47.36 -4.44
CA ALA A 207 19.34 47.22 -2.99
C ALA A 207 18.97 45.79 -2.55
N ARG A 208 19.96 45.01 -2.08
CA ARG A 208 19.69 43.74 -1.39
C ARG A 208 19.04 44.04 -0.03
N PRO A 209 17.96 43.34 0.38
CA PRO A 209 17.39 43.53 1.70
C PRO A 209 18.44 43.21 2.77
N ALA A 210 18.55 44.08 3.77
CA ALA A 210 19.42 43.87 4.91
C ALA A 210 18.96 42.62 5.67
N VAL A 211 19.83 41.62 5.75
CA VAL A 211 19.64 40.44 6.60
C VAL A 211 19.73 40.91 8.05
N ASP A 212 18.64 40.75 8.81
CA ASP A 212 18.62 41.05 10.24
C ASP A 212 19.61 40.13 10.98
N PRO A 213 20.70 40.67 11.55
CA PRO A 213 21.71 39.86 12.22
C PRO A 213 21.24 39.32 13.58
N THR A 214 20.02 39.63 14.02
CA THR A 214 19.42 39.11 15.26
C THR A 214 18.41 37.98 15.05
N ALA A 215 18.14 37.62 13.79
CA ALA A 215 17.33 36.44 13.49
C ALA A 215 18.12 35.16 13.78
N GLU A 216 17.67 34.37 14.76
CA GLU A 216 18.25 33.06 15.04
C GLU A 216 18.24 32.20 13.77
N PRO A 217 19.33 31.47 13.46
CA PRO A 217 19.38 30.59 12.33
C PRO A 217 18.34 29.47 12.53
N ILE A 218 17.30 29.51 11.69
CA ILE A 218 16.27 28.49 11.62
C ILE A 218 16.98 27.15 11.38
N SER A 219 16.90 26.23 12.33
CA SER A 219 17.56 24.93 12.22
C SER A 219 16.99 24.17 11.01
N PRO A 220 17.85 23.50 10.20
CA PRO A 220 17.41 22.77 9.00
C PRO A 220 16.43 21.63 9.31
N GLU A 221 16.32 21.21 10.58
CA GLU A 221 15.31 20.25 11.05
C GLU A 221 13.88 20.82 10.95
N SER A 222 13.68 22.12 11.13
CA SER A 222 12.34 22.74 11.11
C SER A 222 11.75 22.93 9.70
N GLU A 223 12.60 23.06 8.67
CA GLU A 223 12.15 23.16 7.28
C GLU A 223 11.71 21.82 6.68
N GLY A 224 12.28 20.72 7.16
CA GLY A 224 11.89 19.36 6.77
C GLY A 224 10.56 18.93 7.41
N GLU A 225 10.30 19.38 8.64
CA GLU A 225 9.12 19.00 9.41
C GLU A 225 7.85 19.82 9.05
N ALA A 226 8.04 21.08 8.62
CA ALA A 226 6.93 21.96 8.23
C ALA A 226 6.34 21.65 6.84
N ARG A 227 7.05 20.89 5.99
CA ARG A 227 6.73 20.81 4.55
C ARG A 227 5.72 19.71 4.16
N TYR A 228 5.25 18.87 5.08
CA TYR A 228 4.31 17.79 4.71
C TYR A 228 3.28 17.45 5.79
N ARG A 229 2.53 18.44 6.26
CA ARG A 229 1.31 18.19 7.05
C ARG A 229 0.15 18.00 6.07
N HIS A 230 -0.21 16.75 5.78
CA HIS A 230 -1.40 16.44 4.99
C HIS A 230 -2.64 17.14 5.55
N SER A 231 -3.45 17.75 4.67
CA SER A 231 -4.72 18.30 5.07
C SER A 231 -5.59 17.18 5.64
N PRO A 232 -6.38 17.41 6.71
CA PRO A 232 -7.33 16.42 7.23
C PRO A 232 -8.26 15.84 6.15
N VAL A 233 -8.56 16.63 5.12
CA VAL A 233 -9.36 16.23 3.96
C VAL A 233 -8.64 15.19 3.10
N ASP A 234 -7.35 15.35 2.87
CA ASP A 234 -6.54 14.43 2.07
C ASP A 234 -6.45 13.07 2.72
N LEU A 235 -6.22 13.06 4.03
CA LEU A 235 -6.17 11.83 4.82
C LEU A 235 -7.53 11.12 4.81
N THR A 236 -8.62 11.88 4.92
CA THR A 236 -9.97 11.33 4.88
C THR A 236 -10.28 10.70 3.52
N ARG A 237 -9.92 11.38 2.42
CA ARG A 237 -10.09 10.86 1.06
C ARG A 237 -9.27 9.58 0.84
N LEU A 238 -8.02 9.56 1.29
CA LEU A 238 -7.14 8.40 1.20
C LEU A 238 -7.71 7.20 1.97
N VAL A 239 -8.15 7.42 3.22
CA VAL A 239 -8.75 6.37 4.04
C VAL A 239 -10.03 5.85 3.40
N ALA A 240 -10.94 6.73 2.99
CA ALA A 240 -12.19 6.34 2.35
C ALA A 240 -11.95 5.56 1.05
N GLY A 241 -11.06 6.06 0.18
CA GLY A 241 -10.68 5.41 -1.07
C GLY A 241 -10.07 4.03 -0.84
N THR A 242 -9.17 3.91 0.15
CA THR A 242 -8.58 2.63 0.56
C THR A 242 -9.66 1.66 0.98
N VAL A 243 -10.54 2.04 1.93
CA VAL A 243 -11.59 1.16 2.45
C VAL A 243 -12.51 0.69 1.34
N ILE A 244 -12.93 1.59 0.43
CA ILE A 244 -13.79 1.22 -0.70
C ILE A 244 -13.08 0.24 -1.64
N ALA A 245 -11.85 0.56 -2.06
CA ALA A 245 -11.10 -0.26 -3.02
C ALA A 245 -10.80 -1.66 -2.47
N THR A 246 -10.32 -1.73 -1.22
CA THR A 246 -10.01 -2.99 -0.55
C THR A 246 -11.27 -3.80 -0.21
N SER A 247 -12.39 -3.15 0.12
CA SER A 247 -13.68 -3.85 0.27
C SER A 247 -14.15 -4.47 -1.04
N ALA A 248 -14.00 -3.75 -2.16
CA ALA A 248 -14.33 -4.28 -3.48
C ALA A 248 -13.44 -5.48 -3.85
N ALA A 249 -12.14 -5.41 -3.57
CA ALA A 249 -11.21 -6.53 -3.71
C ALA A 249 -11.62 -7.72 -2.81
N GLY A 250 -12.05 -7.45 -1.57
CA GLY A 250 -12.61 -8.44 -0.65
C GLY A 250 -13.81 -9.19 -1.25
N ALA A 251 -14.75 -8.47 -1.88
CA ALA A 251 -15.90 -9.05 -2.54
C ALA A 251 -15.52 -9.89 -3.78
N ALA A 252 -14.55 -9.43 -4.57
CA ALA A 252 -14.01 -10.19 -5.70
C ALA A 252 -13.33 -11.49 -5.25
N PHE A 253 -12.58 -11.45 -4.13
CA PHE A 253 -11.93 -12.64 -3.58
C PHE A 253 -12.94 -13.60 -2.95
N TRP A 254 -14.03 -13.09 -2.39
CA TRP A 254 -15.14 -13.94 -1.96
C TRP A 254 -15.78 -14.66 -3.15
N GLU A 255 -15.96 -14.00 -4.29
CA GLU A 255 -16.43 -14.66 -5.52
C GLU A 255 -15.50 -15.79 -5.94
N LEU A 256 -14.20 -15.52 -5.93
CA LEU A 256 -13.18 -16.51 -6.25
C LEU A 256 -13.20 -17.68 -5.25
N ARG A 257 -13.36 -17.41 -3.95
CA ARG A 257 -13.57 -18.43 -2.91
C ARG A 257 -14.78 -19.30 -3.23
N ARG A 258 -15.91 -18.73 -3.64
CA ARG A 258 -17.10 -19.54 -4.01
C ARG A 258 -16.82 -20.48 -5.17
N ARG A 259 -15.96 -20.08 -6.11
CA ARG A 259 -15.61 -20.85 -7.31
C ARG A 259 -14.44 -21.79 -7.14
N GLY A 260 -13.60 -21.61 -6.12
CA GLY A 260 -12.33 -22.34 -5.95
C GLY A 260 -12.04 -22.87 -4.55
N GLY A 261 -12.88 -22.59 -3.55
CA GLY A 261 -12.48 -22.73 -2.14
C GLY A 261 -11.46 -21.66 -1.74
N LEU A 262 -10.99 -21.70 -0.49
CA LEU A 262 -10.12 -20.67 0.10
C LEU A 262 -8.72 -20.64 -0.51
N LEU A 263 -8.27 -21.75 -1.11
CA LEU A 263 -6.96 -21.82 -1.76
C LEU A 263 -6.87 -20.92 -3.00
N ALA A 264 -7.97 -20.75 -3.75
CA ALA A 264 -7.97 -19.93 -4.96
C ALA A 264 -7.63 -18.45 -4.69
N PRO A 265 -8.34 -17.72 -3.80
CA PRO A 265 -7.97 -16.36 -3.47
C PRO A 265 -6.61 -16.31 -2.77
N ALA A 266 -6.25 -17.26 -1.90
CA ALA A 266 -4.93 -17.27 -1.24
C ALA A 266 -3.77 -17.26 -2.24
N LEU A 267 -3.84 -18.08 -3.29
CA LEU A 267 -2.80 -18.12 -4.33
C LEU A 267 -2.70 -16.80 -5.12
N VAL A 268 -3.84 -16.23 -5.52
CA VAL A 268 -3.87 -14.92 -6.20
C VAL A 268 -3.34 -13.83 -5.27
N HIS A 269 -3.69 -13.89 -3.99
CA HIS A 269 -3.30 -12.92 -3.00
C HIS A 269 -1.79 -12.95 -2.71
N ILE A 270 -1.21 -14.15 -2.57
CA ILE A 270 0.25 -14.34 -2.48
C ILE A 270 0.91 -13.80 -3.74
N ALA A 271 0.42 -14.16 -4.93
CA ALA A 271 1.01 -13.71 -6.18
C ALA A 271 1.05 -12.18 -6.27
N THR A 272 -0.08 -11.50 -6.04
CA THR A 272 -0.15 -10.03 -6.11
C THR A 272 0.79 -9.35 -5.12
N ASN A 273 0.89 -9.83 -3.89
CA ASN A 273 1.76 -9.21 -2.88
C ASN A 273 3.24 -9.55 -3.08
N SER A 274 3.56 -10.82 -3.33
CA SER A 274 4.94 -11.28 -3.45
C SER A 274 5.61 -10.78 -4.74
N PHE A 275 4.88 -10.71 -5.85
CA PHE A 275 5.45 -10.19 -7.10
C PHE A 275 5.70 -8.69 -7.07
N GLY A 276 5.00 -7.91 -6.23
CA GLY A 276 5.33 -6.49 -6.00
C GLY A 276 6.78 -6.30 -5.52
N TYR A 277 7.22 -7.13 -4.57
CA TYR A 277 8.59 -7.12 -4.06
C TYR A 277 9.63 -7.57 -5.10
N ALA A 278 9.27 -8.54 -5.95
CA ALA A 278 10.16 -9.00 -7.02
C ALA A 278 10.29 -7.95 -8.14
N ALA A 279 9.17 -7.32 -8.51
CA ALA A 279 9.07 -6.35 -9.60
C ALA A 279 9.92 -5.11 -9.35
N SER A 280 9.88 -4.56 -8.14
CA SER A 280 10.67 -3.38 -7.77
C SER A 280 12.16 -3.57 -7.96
N ARG A 281 12.66 -4.76 -7.62
CA ARG A 281 14.08 -5.09 -7.79
C ARG A 281 14.51 -5.33 -9.22
N ILE A 282 13.67 -5.99 -10.02
CA ILE A 282 13.98 -6.27 -11.42
C ILE A 282 14.01 -4.96 -12.20
N ALA A 283 13.03 -4.08 -11.98
CA ALA A 283 12.99 -2.75 -12.60
C ALA A 283 14.30 -1.97 -12.34
N ARG A 284 14.79 -1.91 -11.09
CA ARG A 284 16.06 -1.23 -10.76
C ARG A 284 17.27 -1.78 -11.53
N ARG A 285 17.35 -3.10 -11.74
CA ARG A 285 18.49 -3.70 -12.45
C ARG A 285 18.49 -3.36 -13.93
N ILE A 286 17.32 -3.34 -14.55
CA ILE A 286 17.18 -3.02 -15.96
C ILE A 286 17.57 -1.55 -16.19
N ASP A 287 17.10 -0.64 -15.33
CA ASP A 287 17.41 0.79 -15.45
C ASP A 287 18.91 1.08 -15.21
N ALA A 288 19.55 0.38 -14.26
CA ALA A 288 20.99 0.52 -14.05
C ALA A 288 21.82 0.07 -15.27
N ARG A 289 21.39 -1.00 -15.96
CA ARG A 289 22.05 -1.46 -17.18
C ARG A 289 21.87 -0.50 -18.35
N SER A 290 20.65 0.01 -18.56
CA SER A 290 20.40 0.98 -19.62
C SER A 290 21.19 2.27 -19.44
N ASN A 291 21.34 2.75 -18.19
CA ASN A 291 22.13 3.94 -17.91
C ASN A 291 23.63 3.70 -18.15
N GLN A 292 24.13 2.51 -17.82
CA GLN A 292 25.51 2.15 -18.10
C GLN A 292 25.78 2.08 -19.61
N GLU A 293 24.91 1.41 -20.38
CA GLU A 293 25.02 1.33 -21.84
C GLU A 293 24.99 2.72 -22.51
N GLN A 294 24.16 3.64 -22.01
CA GLN A 294 24.10 5.02 -22.49
C GLN A 294 25.37 5.82 -22.16
N ASN A 295 25.91 5.65 -20.95
CA ASN A 295 27.16 6.30 -20.53
C ASN A 295 28.35 5.79 -21.33
N ASP A 296 28.41 4.49 -21.59
CA ASP A 296 29.46 3.85 -22.41
C ASP A 296 29.37 4.30 -23.88
N ALA A 297 28.16 4.45 -24.43
CA ALA A 297 27.95 4.98 -25.77
C ALA A 297 28.40 6.46 -25.88
N ARG A 298 28.08 7.27 -24.85
CA ARG A 298 28.47 8.68 -24.79
C ARG A 298 29.98 8.87 -24.68
N SER A 299 30.65 8.11 -23.81
CA SER A 299 32.10 8.20 -23.63
C SER A 299 32.86 7.77 -24.89
N ASN A 300 32.40 6.73 -25.59
CA ASN A 300 32.96 6.32 -26.88
C ASN A 300 32.76 7.36 -27.98
N GLN A 301 31.66 8.12 -27.94
CA GLN A 301 31.43 9.21 -28.89
C GLN A 301 32.38 10.38 -28.60
N GLU A 302 32.55 10.76 -27.34
CA GLU A 302 33.47 11.83 -26.91
C GLU A 302 34.93 11.49 -27.30
N GLN A 303 35.38 10.24 -27.13
CA GLN A 303 36.73 9.79 -27.51
C GLN A 303 36.98 9.75 -29.03
N ASN A 304 35.95 9.56 -29.85
CA ASN A 304 36.08 9.53 -31.32
C ASN A 304 36.00 10.93 -31.97
N THR A 305 35.74 11.97 -31.17
CA THR A 305 35.61 13.36 -31.66
C THR A 305 36.84 14.22 -31.32
N GLU A 306 37.83 13.67 -30.60
CA GLU A 306 39.18 14.22 -30.39
C GLU A 306 40.19 13.65 -31.38
#